data_AF-A0A3D5KSP7-F1
#
_entry.id   AF-A0A3D5KSP7-F1
#
_cell.length_a   1.000
_cell.length_b   1.000
_cell.length_c   1.000
_cell.angle_alpha   90.00
_cell.angle_beta   90.00
_cell.angle_gamma   90.00
#
_symmetry.space_group_name_H-M   'P 1'
#
loop_
_entity.id
_entity.type
_entity.pdbx_description
1 polymer ?
#
loop_
_entity_poly.entity_id
_entity_poly.type
_entity_poly.pdbx_seq_one_letter_code
_entity_poly.pdbx_strand_id
1 'polypeptide(L)'
;MKYSIVALFVFVSLNSIAQKVITYRDGPEGESRIFYGDVTWVGDDWNDCISNMVVSPGFKVIAYWDSNFQGRWIEIKGTWSASQNPEWNDQISSLRLIADEPVQVITYRDGPDGASKRFSGDVPWVGDDWNDCISNMQVPSGYKVIAYWDSNFQGRSIEIRGTWSASQNPEWNDQISSLQLVRE
;
A
#
# COMPACT_ATOMS: atom_id res chain seq x y z
N MET A 1 13.37 38.77 -17.40
CA MET A 1 12.33 38.67 -16.34
C MET A 1 12.25 37.21 -15.91
N LYS A 2 12.39 36.97 -14.61
CA LYS A 2 12.38 35.64 -14.00
C LYS A 2 10.94 35.16 -13.88
N TYR A 3 10.68 33.91 -14.24
CA TYR A 3 9.60 33.14 -13.63
C TYR A 3 10.21 31.85 -13.10
N SER A 4 10.48 31.85 -11.80
CA SER A 4 10.83 30.67 -11.04
C SER A 4 9.50 30.05 -10.62
N ILE A 5 9.12 28.92 -11.23
CA ILE A 5 7.95 28.16 -10.78
C ILE A 5 8.39 27.40 -9.53
N VAL A 6 7.92 27.87 -8.38
CA VAL A 6 8.05 27.16 -7.11
C VAL A 6 7.00 26.05 -7.14
N ALA A 7 7.43 24.80 -7.29
CA ALA A 7 6.57 23.64 -7.10
C ALA A 7 6.16 23.62 -5.61
N LEU A 8 4.94 24.08 -5.35
CA LEU A 8 4.35 24.01 -4.02
C LEU A 8 3.83 22.59 -3.82
N PHE A 9 4.65 21.72 -3.22
CA PHE A 9 4.19 20.44 -2.69
C PHE A 9 3.27 20.72 -1.50
N VAL A 10 1.97 20.85 -1.76
CA VAL A 10 0.97 20.92 -0.69
C VAL A 10 0.81 19.51 -0.13
N PHE A 11 1.47 19.23 0.99
CA PHE A 11 1.09 18.12 1.86
C PHE A 11 -0.28 18.42 2.47
N VAL A 12 -1.35 18.08 1.74
CA VAL A 12 -2.67 18.00 2.35
C VAL A 12 -2.73 16.70 3.13
N SER A 13 -2.50 16.78 4.44
CA SER A 13 -2.95 15.79 5.41
C SER A 13 -4.48 15.68 5.31
N LEU A 14 -4.97 14.62 4.67
CA LEU A 14 -6.38 14.26 4.65
C LEU A 14 -6.51 12.81 5.12
N ASN A 15 -6.77 12.66 6.43
CA ASN A 15 -7.20 11.43 7.09
C ASN A 15 -8.64 11.04 6.69
N SER A 16 -8.90 10.86 5.40
CA SER A 16 -10.00 10.01 4.93
C SER A 16 -9.46 9.14 3.81
N ILE A 17 -9.43 7.82 4.03
CA ILE A 17 -9.07 6.82 3.02
C ILE A 17 -10.24 6.72 2.02
N ALA A 18 -10.52 7.83 1.31
CA ALA A 18 -11.45 7.82 0.20
C ALA A 18 -10.82 6.97 -0.91
N GLN A 19 -11.60 6.09 -1.52
CA GLN A 19 -11.20 5.32 -2.70
C GLN A 19 -10.85 6.28 -3.83
N LYS A 20 -9.56 6.63 -3.93
CA LYS A 20 -9.07 7.58 -4.92
C LYS A 20 -7.80 7.10 -5.59
N VAL A 21 -7.63 7.54 -6.83
CA VAL A 21 -6.41 7.41 -7.62
C VAL A 21 -6.03 8.78 -8.14
N ILE A 22 -4.74 9.09 -8.12
CA ILE A 22 -4.18 10.30 -8.75
C ILE A 22 -3.46 9.84 -10.02
N THR A 23 -3.83 10.41 -11.16
CA THR A 23 -3.21 10.12 -12.46
C THR A 23 -2.49 11.35 -12.97
N TYR A 24 -1.42 11.16 -13.74
CA TYR A 24 -0.60 12.24 -14.28
C TYR A 24 -0.29 12.02 -15.76
N ARG A 25 -0.24 13.13 -16.52
CA ARG A 25 0.24 13.16 -17.91
C ARG A 25 1.73 13.39 -17.97
N ASP A 26 2.41 12.78 -18.94
CA ASP A 26 3.81 13.06 -19.31
C ASP A 26 4.88 12.87 -18.20
N GLY A 27 4.50 12.38 -17.02
CA GLY A 27 5.42 12.30 -15.88
C GLY A 27 4.73 12.57 -14.54
N PRO A 28 5.38 12.30 -13.40
CA PRO A 28 4.86 12.65 -12.07
C PRO A 28 4.82 14.16 -11.79
N GLU A 29 5.50 14.98 -12.60
CA GLU A 29 5.50 16.45 -12.50
C GLU A 29 4.48 17.13 -13.43
N GLY A 30 3.79 16.36 -14.28
CA GLY A 30 2.82 16.90 -15.24
C GLY A 30 1.46 17.22 -14.62
N GLU A 31 0.50 17.59 -15.48
CA GLU A 31 -0.88 17.82 -15.05
C GLU A 31 -1.45 16.57 -14.37
N SER A 32 -2.21 16.77 -13.29
CA SER A 32 -2.78 15.68 -12.50
C SER A 32 -4.30 15.76 -12.41
N ARG A 33 -4.92 14.60 -12.27
CA ARG A 33 -6.36 14.46 -12.04
C ARG A 33 -6.63 13.39 -10.99
N ILE A 34 -7.62 13.65 -10.14
CA ILE A 34 -8.07 12.71 -9.10
C ILE A 34 -9.36 12.08 -9.59
N PHE A 35 -9.43 10.75 -9.50
CA PHE A 35 -10.66 10.00 -9.70
C PHE A 35 -11.08 9.29 -8.41
N TYR A 36 -12.39 9.07 -8.27
CA TYR A 36 -13.01 8.38 -7.15
C TYR A 36 -13.87 7.23 -7.67
N GLY A 37 -13.82 6.07 -7.00
CA GLY A 37 -14.58 4.89 -7.41
C GLY A 37 -14.25 4.37 -8.81
N ASP A 38 -15.15 3.54 -9.36
CA ASP A 38 -15.06 3.04 -10.74
C ASP A 38 -15.33 4.18 -11.74
N VAL A 39 -14.49 4.28 -12.77
CA VAL A 39 -14.52 5.30 -13.81
C VAL A 39 -14.71 4.63 -15.17
N THR A 40 -15.92 4.67 -15.71
CA THR A 40 -16.23 4.09 -17.03
C THR A 40 -15.59 4.84 -18.18
N TRP A 41 -15.28 6.13 -18.00
CA TRP A 41 -14.62 6.97 -18.98
C TRP A 41 -13.84 8.07 -18.29
N VAL A 42 -12.54 8.20 -18.60
CA VAL A 42 -11.68 9.22 -17.97
C VAL A 42 -11.96 10.64 -18.49
N GLY A 43 -12.70 10.77 -19.60
CA GLY A 43 -13.06 12.05 -20.22
C GLY A 43 -12.15 12.39 -21.39
N ASP A 44 -12.68 13.16 -22.34
CA ASP A 44 -12.08 13.43 -23.65
C ASP A 44 -10.68 14.03 -23.55
N ASP A 45 -10.50 14.99 -22.64
CA ASP A 45 -9.19 15.61 -22.46
C ASP A 45 -8.16 14.64 -21.85
N TRP A 46 -8.60 13.66 -21.06
CA TRP A 46 -7.75 12.79 -20.23
C TRP A 46 -7.51 11.41 -20.82
N ASN A 47 -8.29 11.06 -21.85
CA ASN A 47 -8.18 9.80 -22.54
C ASN A 47 -6.81 9.65 -23.20
N ASP A 48 -6.21 8.46 -23.09
CA ASP A 48 -4.93 8.16 -23.75
C ASP A 48 -3.84 9.20 -23.42
N CYS A 49 -3.84 9.69 -22.17
CA CYS A 49 -2.86 10.67 -21.68
C CYS A 49 -2.23 10.27 -20.34
N ILE A 50 -2.57 9.11 -19.78
CA ILE A 50 -2.11 8.69 -18.46
C ILE A 50 -0.77 7.98 -18.59
N SER A 51 0.27 8.59 -18.03
CA SER A 51 1.64 8.04 -18.05
C SER A 51 2.12 7.62 -16.65
N ASN A 52 1.52 8.16 -15.57
CA ASN A 52 1.82 7.78 -14.19
C ASN A 52 0.57 7.76 -13.32
N MET A 53 0.62 6.96 -12.25
CA MET A 53 -0.52 6.75 -11.35
C MET A 53 -0.05 6.53 -9.92
N VAL A 54 -0.78 7.09 -8.96
CA VAL A 54 -0.63 6.81 -7.52
C VAL A 54 -1.98 6.34 -6.98
N VAL A 55 -2.02 5.07 -6.58
CA VAL A 55 -3.21 4.43 -5.99
C VAL A 55 -3.14 4.57 -4.47
N SER A 56 -4.27 4.94 -3.85
CA SER A 56 -4.33 5.05 -2.39
C SER A 56 -4.08 3.70 -1.70
N PRO A 57 -3.41 3.67 -0.54
CA PRO A 57 -3.22 2.43 0.23
C PRO A 57 -4.54 1.71 0.51
N GLY A 58 -4.52 0.36 0.49
CA GLY A 58 -5.72 -0.47 0.66
C GLY A 58 -6.62 -0.54 -0.58
N PHE A 59 -6.14 -0.05 -1.73
CA PHE A 59 -6.82 -0.18 -3.01
C PHE A 59 -5.87 -0.64 -4.11
N LYS A 60 -6.48 -1.17 -5.16
CA LYS A 60 -5.85 -1.45 -6.44
C LYS A 60 -6.70 -0.88 -7.56
N VAL A 61 -6.06 -0.62 -8.69
CA VAL A 61 -6.71 -0.18 -9.91
C VAL A 61 -6.57 -1.26 -10.96
N ILE A 62 -7.67 -1.62 -11.62
CA ILE A 62 -7.63 -2.31 -12.91
C ILE A 62 -7.82 -1.24 -13.99
N ALA A 63 -6.76 -0.94 -14.73
CA ALA A 63 -6.79 0.01 -15.82
C ALA A 63 -7.02 -0.69 -17.15
N TYR A 64 -7.81 -0.08 -18.02
CA TYR A 64 -8.26 -0.65 -19.28
C TYR A 64 -7.91 0.26 -20.44
N TRP A 65 -7.55 -0.33 -21.58
CA TRP A 65 -7.30 0.42 -22.80
C TRP A 65 -8.53 1.13 -23.32
N ASP A 66 -9.68 0.48 -23.25
CA ASP A 66 -10.92 1.02 -23.80
C ASP A 66 -11.86 1.53 -22.70
N SER A 67 -12.83 2.36 -23.11
CA SER A 67 -13.91 2.80 -22.21
C SER A 67 -14.75 1.62 -21.70
N ASN A 68 -15.49 1.84 -20.62
CA ASN A 68 -16.42 0.87 -20.03
C ASN A 68 -15.78 -0.46 -19.63
N PHE A 69 -14.51 -0.42 -19.20
CA PHE A 69 -13.75 -1.58 -18.70
C PHE A 69 -13.52 -2.66 -19.76
N GLN A 70 -13.25 -2.24 -20.99
CA GLN A 70 -13.05 -3.13 -22.14
C GLN A 70 -11.59 -3.12 -22.63
N GLY A 71 -11.29 -4.01 -23.57
CA GLY A 71 -9.97 -4.11 -24.16
C GLY A 71 -8.93 -4.75 -23.26
N ARG A 72 -7.67 -4.44 -23.52
CA ARG A 72 -6.54 -4.91 -22.71
C ARG A 72 -6.61 -4.30 -21.31
N TRP A 73 -6.18 -5.05 -20.29
CA TRP A 73 -6.19 -4.59 -18.90
C TRP A 73 -4.86 -4.83 -18.18
N ILE A 74 -4.58 -4.02 -17.15
CA ILE A 74 -3.45 -4.18 -16.22
C ILE A 74 -3.88 -3.87 -14.78
N GLU A 75 -3.32 -4.59 -13.82
CA GLU A 75 -3.48 -4.31 -12.39
C GLU A 75 -2.36 -3.39 -11.89
N ILE A 76 -2.74 -2.31 -11.19
CA ILE A 76 -1.84 -1.28 -10.67
C ILE A 76 -2.06 -1.12 -9.15
N LYS A 77 -0.95 -1.08 -8.39
CA LYS A 77 -0.93 -0.88 -6.93
C LYS A 77 0.16 0.12 -6.55
N GLY A 78 -0.11 0.98 -5.57
CA GLY A 78 0.85 2.00 -5.12
C GLY A 78 1.21 2.97 -6.25
N THR A 79 2.50 3.29 -6.38
CA THR A 79 3.02 4.15 -7.46
C THR A 79 3.33 3.32 -8.70
N TRP A 80 2.89 3.78 -9.85
CA TRP A 80 3.12 3.17 -11.16
C TRP A 80 3.56 4.21 -12.19
N SER A 81 4.44 3.78 -13.09
CA SER A 81 4.93 4.59 -14.21
C SER A 81 4.94 3.76 -15.49
N ALA A 82 4.46 4.35 -16.59
CA ALA A 82 4.52 3.74 -17.90
C ALA A 82 5.96 3.46 -18.38
N SER A 83 6.98 4.08 -17.79
CA SER A 83 8.39 3.72 -18.03
C SER A 83 8.70 2.24 -17.72
N GLN A 84 7.98 1.64 -16.76
CA GLN A 84 8.09 0.22 -16.40
C GLN A 84 7.35 -0.68 -17.41
N ASN A 85 6.34 -0.12 -18.11
CA ASN A 85 5.46 -0.81 -19.04
C ASN A 85 5.17 0.09 -20.27
N PRO A 86 6.13 0.30 -21.19
CA PRO A 86 6.02 1.35 -22.21
C PRO A 86 4.81 1.20 -23.14
N GLU A 87 4.35 -0.02 -23.37
CA GLU A 87 3.15 -0.32 -24.17
C GLU A 87 1.84 0.20 -23.55
N TRP A 88 1.85 0.58 -22.27
CA TRP A 88 0.71 1.14 -21.55
C TRP A 88 0.72 2.66 -21.49
N ASN A 89 1.79 3.30 -21.96
CA ASN A 89 1.88 4.75 -21.97
C ASN A 89 0.76 5.33 -22.84
N ASP A 90 -0.04 6.23 -22.25
CA ASP A 90 -1.04 7.00 -23.00
C ASP A 90 -2.06 6.09 -23.69
N GLN A 91 -2.46 5.00 -23.03
CA GLN A 91 -3.47 4.05 -23.55
C GLN A 91 -4.71 3.90 -22.65
N ILE A 92 -4.76 4.53 -21.47
CA ILE A 92 -5.76 4.19 -20.45
C ILE A 92 -7.03 5.04 -20.62
N SER A 93 -8.17 4.37 -20.85
CA SER A 93 -9.49 4.99 -21.05
C SER A 93 -10.48 4.81 -19.89
N SER A 94 -10.35 3.74 -19.10
CA SER A 94 -11.26 3.46 -17.97
C SER A 94 -10.55 2.72 -16.82
N LEU A 95 -11.09 2.89 -15.61
CA LEU A 95 -10.45 2.45 -14.36
C LEU A 95 -11.48 1.78 -13.44
N ARG A 96 -11.18 0.58 -12.94
CA ARG A 96 -11.92 0.02 -11.79
C ARG A 96 -11.09 0.20 -10.53
N LEU A 97 -11.64 0.87 -9.53
CA LEU A 97 -11.02 0.98 -8.22
C LEU A 97 -11.63 -0.09 -7.33
N ILE A 98 -10.78 -0.94 -6.79
CA ILE A 98 -11.20 -2.09 -6.00
C ILE A 98 -10.50 -2.01 -4.66
N ALA A 99 -11.23 -2.26 -3.57
CA ALA A 99 -10.62 -2.48 -2.27
C ALA A 99 -9.60 -3.62 -2.40
N ASP A 100 -8.34 -3.30 -2.13
CA ASP A 100 -7.28 -4.28 -2.00
C ASP A 100 -7.21 -4.54 -0.50
N GLU A 101 -7.99 -5.53 -0.06
CA GLU A 101 -8.09 -5.94 1.34
C GLU A 101 -6.72 -5.83 2.00
N PRO A 102 -6.59 -5.06 3.09
CA PRO A 102 -5.30 -4.65 3.57
C PRO A 102 -4.48 -5.90 3.88
N VAL A 103 -3.22 -5.89 3.45
CA VAL A 103 -2.32 -7.00 3.71
C VAL A 103 -2.24 -7.20 5.21
N GLN A 104 -2.64 -8.38 5.64
CA GLN A 104 -2.76 -8.74 7.04
C GLN A 104 -1.63 -9.64 7.47
N VAL A 105 -1.01 -9.26 8.57
CA VAL A 105 -0.12 -10.12 9.35
C VAL A 105 -0.97 -10.83 10.38
N ILE A 106 -0.86 -12.16 10.45
CA ILE A 106 -1.55 -12.94 11.48
C ILE A 106 -0.54 -13.24 12.58
N THR A 107 -0.85 -12.79 13.80
CA THR A 107 -0.05 -13.05 15.00
C THR A 107 -0.78 -14.02 15.91
N TYR A 108 -0.03 -14.81 16.68
CA TYR A 108 -0.57 -15.78 17.63
C TYR A 108 0.13 -15.65 18.98
N ARG A 109 -0.66 -15.76 20.06
CA ARG A 109 -0.18 -15.86 21.45
C ARG A 109 0.01 -17.33 21.82
N ASP A 110 1.02 -17.64 22.64
CA ASP A 110 1.25 -18.98 23.20
C ASP A 110 1.46 -20.10 22.15
N GLY A 111 2.01 -19.75 20.98
CA GLY A 111 2.24 -20.69 19.87
C GLY A 111 1.17 -20.65 18.77
N PRO A 112 1.25 -21.53 17.76
CA PRO A 112 0.42 -21.43 16.54
C PRO A 112 -1.05 -21.79 16.73
N ASP A 113 -1.39 -22.55 17.79
CA ASP A 113 -2.76 -22.96 18.11
C ASP A 113 -3.45 -22.04 19.12
N GLY A 114 -2.76 -21.00 19.61
CA GLY A 114 -3.31 -20.07 20.58
C GLY A 114 -4.14 -18.95 19.95
N ALA A 115 -4.51 -17.95 20.77
CA ALA A 115 -5.35 -16.85 20.31
C ALA A 115 -4.65 -16.08 19.18
N SER A 116 -5.37 -15.83 18.07
CA SER A 116 -4.85 -15.11 16.91
C SER A 116 -5.45 -13.70 16.77
N LYS A 117 -4.70 -12.79 16.15
CA LYS A 117 -5.16 -11.44 15.76
C LYS A 117 -4.53 -11.06 14.43
N ARG A 118 -5.29 -10.30 13.64
CA ARG A 118 -4.86 -9.75 12.35
C ARG A 118 -4.48 -8.30 12.54
N PHE A 119 -3.29 -7.95 12.07
CA PHE A 119 -2.79 -6.58 12.02
C PHE A 119 -2.59 -6.17 10.57
N SER A 120 -2.86 -4.91 10.25
CA SER A 120 -2.71 -4.36 8.90
C SER A 120 -2.00 -3.02 8.94
N GLY A 121 -1.13 -2.77 7.97
CA GLY A 121 -0.32 -1.55 7.92
C GLY A 121 0.66 -1.45 9.09
N ASP A 122 1.14 -0.23 9.35
CA ASP A 122 2.01 0.07 10.49
C ASP A 122 1.19 0.15 11.77
N VAL A 123 1.65 -0.56 12.80
CA VAL A 123 0.99 -0.73 14.10
C VAL A 123 1.89 -0.18 15.20
N PRO A 124 1.74 1.10 15.60
CA PRO A 124 2.59 1.70 16.65
C PRO A 124 2.33 1.10 18.03
N TRP A 125 1.20 0.40 18.23
CA TRP A 125 0.89 -0.30 19.47
C TRP A 125 -0.02 -1.49 19.20
N VAL A 126 0.39 -2.69 19.62
CA VAL A 126 -0.39 -3.92 19.39
C VAL A 126 -1.64 -4.05 20.28
N GLY A 127 -1.71 -3.22 21.33
CA GLY A 127 -2.79 -3.20 22.32
C GLY A 127 -2.43 -3.98 23.59
N ASP A 128 -3.02 -3.60 24.72
CA ASP A 128 -2.66 -4.11 26.04
C ASP A 128 -2.76 -5.64 26.15
N ASP A 129 -3.77 -6.24 25.53
CA ASP A 129 -3.95 -7.71 25.53
C ASP A 129 -2.87 -8.46 24.73
N TRP A 130 -2.19 -7.77 23.80
CA TRP A 130 -1.27 -8.37 22.84
C TRP A 130 0.19 -7.98 23.06
N ASN A 131 0.40 -6.93 23.85
CA ASN A 131 1.71 -6.47 24.22
C ASN A 131 2.48 -7.58 24.92
N ASP A 132 3.72 -7.81 24.49
CA ASP A 132 4.59 -8.81 25.12
C ASP A 132 3.93 -10.19 25.22
N CYS A 133 3.16 -10.57 24.20
CA CYS A 133 2.47 -11.86 24.14
C CYS A 133 2.59 -12.56 22.77
N ILE A 134 3.22 -11.93 21.77
CA ILE A 134 3.29 -12.49 20.41
C ILE A 134 4.44 -13.49 20.33
N SER A 135 4.09 -14.74 20.02
CA SER A 135 5.06 -15.84 19.91
C SER A 135 5.21 -16.34 18.47
N ASN A 136 4.18 -16.22 17.63
CA ASN A 136 4.22 -16.64 16.22
C ASN A 136 3.62 -15.58 15.29
N MET A 137 4.09 -15.58 14.04
CA MET A 137 3.65 -14.64 13.01
C MET A 137 3.62 -15.29 11.63
N GLN A 138 2.60 -14.95 10.83
CA GLN A 138 2.52 -15.26 9.41
C GLN A 138 2.50 -13.96 8.62
N VAL A 139 3.57 -13.73 7.86
CA VAL A 139 3.73 -12.57 6.98
C VAL A 139 3.44 -12.99 5.53
N PRO A 140 2.52 -12.29 4.82
CA PRO A 140 2.23 -12.56 3.42
C PRO A 140 3.46 -12.44 2.51
N SER A 141 3.50 -13.21 1.42
CA SER A 141 4.59 -13.13 0.43
C SER A 141 4.65 -11.75 -0.23
N GLY A 142 5.87 -11.27 -0.52
CA GLY A 142 6.11 -9.91 -1.06
C GLY A 142 6.09 -8.81 0.00
N TYR A 143 6.08 -9.18 1.28
CA TYR A 143 6.16 -8.27 2.41
C TYR A 143 7.14 -8.78 3.46
N LYS A 144 7.65 -7.83 4.24
CA LYS A 144 8.34 -8.09 5.51
C LYS A 144 7.68 -7.28 6.62
N VAL A 145 7.79 -7.78 7.85
CA VAL A 145 7.44 -7.03 9.06
C VAL A 145 8.72 -6.66 9.78
N ILE A 146 8.84 -5.40 10.19
CA ILE A 146 9.84 -4.99 11.19
C ILE A 146 9.11 -4.95 12.54
N ALA A 147 9.42 -5.90 13.42
CA ALA A 147 8.84 -5.99 14.75
C ALA A 147 9.75 -5.31 15.77
N TYR A 148 9.17 -4.62 16.74
CA TYR A 148 9.89 -3.79 17.71
C TYR A 148 9.52 -4.19 19.14
N TRP A 149 10.51 -4.10 20.03
CA TRP A 149 10.31 -4.35 21.46
C TRP A 149 9.41 -3.30 22.12
N ASP A 150 9.56 -2.04 21.73
CA ASP A 150 8.83 -0.95 22.35
C ASP A 150 7.71 -0.45 21.42
N SER A 151 6.75 0.25 22.01
CA SER A 151 5.73 0.97 21.24
C SER A 151 6.34 2.03 20.31
N ASN A 152 5.58 2.49 19.32
CA ASN A 152 5.94 3.54 18.38
C ASN A 152 7.23 3.27 17.59
N PHE A 153 7.51 2.01 17.27
CA PHE A 153 8.64 1.57 16.44
C PHE A 153 10.00 1.87 17.06
N GLN A 154 10.10 1.71 18.39
CA GLN A 154 11.32 1.99 19.16
C GLN A 154 11.94 0.71 19.73
N GLY A 155 13.14 0.87 20.30
CA GLY A 155 13.85 -0.23 20.94
C GLY A 155 14.53 -1.17 19.93
N ARG A 156 14.74 -2.42 20.36
CA ARG A 156 15.31 -3.47 19.51
C ARG A 156 14.31 -3.81 18.40
N SER A 157 14.81 -4.14 17.22
CA SER A 157 13.99 -4.54 16.06
C SER A 157 14.48 -5.82 15.39
N ILE A 158 13.56 -6.53 14.72
CA ILE A 158 13.83 -7.69 13.88
C ILE A 158 13.00 -7.66 12.60
N GLU A 159 13.59 -8.09 11.49
CA GLU A 159 12.85 -8.32 10.25
C GLU A 159 12.32 -9.75 10.16
N ILE A 160 11.03 -9.89 9.85
CA ILE A 160 10.31 -11.16 9.76
C ILE A 160 9.69 -11.31 8.37
N ARG A 161 9.82 -12.50 7.77
CA ARG A 161 9.25 -12.88 6.47
C ARG A 161 8.62 -14.25 6.55
N GLY A 162 7.56 -14.49 5.78
CA GLY A 162 6.86 -15.78 5.75
C GLY A 162 6.36 -16.22 7.13
N THR A 163 6.44 -17.51 7.41
CA THR A 163 6.11 -18.07 8.73
C THR A 163 7.27 -17.91 9.69
N TRP A 164 7.00 -17.33 10.86
CA TRP A 164 7.96 -17.12 11.93
C TRP A 164 7.44 -17.64 13.26
N SER A 165 8.36 -18.15 14.06
CA SER A 165 8.12 -18.66 15.41
C SER A 165 9.24 -18.17 16.32
N ALA A 166 8.88 -17.69 17.51
CA ALA A 166 9.83 -17.33 18.54
C ALA A 166 10.72 -18.50 18.98
N SER A 167 10.33 -19.75 18.72
CA SER A 167 11.20 -20.92 18.94
C SER A 167 12.50 -20.86 18.11
N GLN A 168 12.50 -20.14 16.99
CA GLN A 168 13.70 -19.90 16.17
C GLN A 168 14.58 -18.82 16.81
N ASN A 169 13.96 -17.83 17.46
CA ASN A 169 14.62 -16.69 18.10
C ASN A 169 14.06 -16.47 19.52
N PRO A 170 14.46 -17.29 20.52
CA PRO A 170 13.79 -17.31 21.82
C PRO A 170 13.80 -15.98 22.58
N GLU A 171 14.79 -15.10 22.33
CA GLU A 171 14.84 -13.77 22.94
C GLU A 171 13.72 -12.83 22.50
N TRP A 172 13.02 -13.16 21.41
CA TRP A 172 11.90 -12.38 20.86
C TRP A 172 10.53 -12.89 21.32
N ASN A 173 10.49 -14.02 22.05
CA ASN A 173 9.23 -14.55 22.54
C ASN A 173 8.59 -13.55 23.51
N ASP A 174 7.36 -13.16 23.21
CA ASP A 174 6.56 -12.32 24.11
C ASP A 174 7.25 -10.98 24.42
N GLN A 175 7.89 -10.37 23.41
CA GLN A 175 8.56 -9.07 23.53
C GLN A 175 8.03 -8.01 22.55
N ILE A 176 7.08 -8.33 21.67
CA ILE A 176 6.72 -7.46 20.55
C ILE A 176 5.61 -6.47 20.93
N SER A 177 5.89 -5.17 20.81
CA SER A 177 4.98 -4.07 21.13
C SER A 177 4.47 -3.27 19.93
N SER A 178 5.25 -3.21 18.83
CA SER A 178 4.86 -2.49 17.60
C SER A 178 5.43 -3.13 16.33
N LEU A 179 4.79 -2.88 15.19
CA LEU A 179 5.06 -3.55 13.91
C LEU A 179 5.06 -2.55 12.76
N GLN A 180 6.04 -2.56 11.88
CA GLN A 180 5.97 -1.88 10.58
C GLN A 180 5.83 -2.89 9.45
N LEU A 181 4.86 -2.68 8.55
CA LEU A 181 4.62 -3.57 7.42
C LEU A 181 5.17 -2.94 6.14
N VAL A 182 6.20 -3.56 5.57
CA VAL A 182 6.94 -3.02 4.43
C VAL A 182 6.78 -3.96 3.23
N ARG A 183 6.44 -3.39 2.07
CA ARG A 183 6.41 -4.11 0.80
C ARG A 183 7.85 -4.34 0.30
N GLU A 184 8.14 -5.53 -0.19
CA GLU A 184 9.41 -5.87 -0.85
C GLU A 184 9.35 -5.73 -2.37
#